data_AF-A0A1M6SEM2-F1
#
_entry.id   AF-A0A1M6SEM2-F1
#
_cell.length_a   1.000
_cell.length_b   1.000
_cell.length_c   1.000
_cell.angle_alpha   90.00
_cell.angle_beta   90.00
_cell.angle_gamma   90.00
#
_symmetry.space_group_name_H-M   'P 1'
#
loop_
_entity.id
_entity.type
_entity.pdbx_description
1 polymer ?
#
loop_
_entity_poly.entity_id
_entity_poly.type
_entity_poly.pdbx_seq_one_letter_code
_entity_poly.pdbx_strand_id
1 'polypeptide(L)'
;MLEQLYDKYGKRKIYLAIAFLIIVLNILILTITYQSKIKFTIDGQGFKYISHSDENIIFQDKEGNEVLVTIDLSHSGYTFSSIAGKYEIKYKDKTIKYDSSDWNNKGCFITLSDGRKYKQNFIRINVGEVSQADKFIPFDVQLVNNIEEVYDFIDGNFMIVIFIFSIPLIFFGLAGIMYPERIWDFQHILDVSGGEPTNFAIMLNVIGGILVIGFALLNPFIYN
;
A
#
# COMPACT_ATOMS: atom_id res chain seq x y z
N MET A 1 13.27 -5.88 -34.52
CA MET A 1 11.82 -5.64 -34.36
C MET A 1 11.53 -4.20 -33.91
N LEU A 2 12.16 -3.71 -32.83
CA LEU A 2 11.95 -2.33 -32.35
C LEU A 2 12.50 -1.27 -33.31
N GLU A 3 13.66 -1.52 -33.94
CA GLU A 3 14.26 -0.64 -34.96
C GLU A 3 13.36 -0.47 -36.19
N GLN A 4 12.79 -1.56 -36.71
CA GLN A 4 11.82 -1.50 -37.82
C GLN A 4 10.59 -0.67 -37.48
N LEU A 5 10.14 -0.70 -36.22
CA LEU A 5 9.07 0.16 -35.75
C LEU A 5 9.54 1.62 -35.68
N TYR A 6 10.76 1.89 -35.19
CA TYR A 6 11.33 3.24 -35.15
C TYR A 6 11.41 3.88 -36.52
N ASP A 7 11.83 3.12 -37.53
CA ASP A 7 11.93 3.61 -38.90
C ASP A 7 10.54 3.93 -39.48
N LYS A 8 9.54 3.09 -39.17
CA LYS A 8 8.19 3.24 -39.71
C LYS A 8 7.36 4.34 -39.03
N TYR A 9 7.48 4.50 -37.71
CA TYR A 9 6.58 5.36 -36.93
C TYR A 9 7.30 6.50 -36.18
N GLY A 10 8.63 6.46 -36.11
CA GLY A 10 9.45 7.39 -35.36
C GLY A 10 9.60 6.98 -33.89
N LYS A 11 10.86 6.97 -33.43
CA LYS A 11 11.26 6.57 -32.07
C LYS A 11 10.47 7.28 -30.95
N ARG A 12 10.22 8.58 -31.09
CA ARG A 12 9.43 9.38 -30.12
C ARG A 12 7.99 8.90 -29.99
N LYS A 13 7.32 8.55 -31.09
CA LYS A 13 5.93 8.09 -31.05
C LYS A 13 5.83 6.72 -30.36
N ILE A 14 6.80 5.84 -30.64
CA ILE A 14 6.86 4.52 -30.01
C ILE A 14 7.16 4.63 -28.52
N TYR A 15 8.04 5.54 -28.12
CA TYR A 15 8.31 5.82 -26.70
C TYR A 15 7.02 6.18 -25.96
N LEU A 16 6.23 7.12 -26.50
CA LEU A 16 4.96 7.52 -25.90
C LEU A 16 3.93 6.38 -25.90
N ALA A 17 3.87 5.58 -26.96
CA ALA A 17 2.96 4.44 -27.05
C ALA A 17 3.29 3.36 -26.00
N ILE A 18 4.57 3.03 -25.82
CA ILE A 18 5.02 2.07 -24.81
C ILE A 18 4.79 2.64 -23.40
N ALA A 19 5.11 3.91 -23.16
CA ALA A 19 4.85 4.57 -21.89
C ALA A 19 3.36 4.51 -21.51
N PHE A 20 2.48 4.82 -22.46
CA PHE A 20 1.04 4.72 -22.26
C PHE A 20 0.61 3.29 -21.88
N LEU A 21 1.11 2.28 -22.59
CA LEU A 21 0.80 0.88 -22.30
C LEU A 21 1.25 0.46 -20.89
N ILE A 22 2.46 0.87 -20.48
CA ILE A 22 2.99 0.57 -19.14
C ILE A 22 2.20 1.31 -18.06
N ILE A 23 1.77 2.55 -18.31
CA ILE A 23 0.91 3.29 -17.37
C ILE A 23 -0.45 2.59 -17.21
N VAL A 24 -1.07 2.13 -18.30
CA VAL A 24 -2.31 1.34 -18.23
C VAL A 24 -2.09 0.07 -17.40
N LEU A 25 -0.98 -0.65 -17.63
CA LEU A 25 -0.63 -1.82 -16.83
C LEU A 25 -0.44 -1.48 -15.34
N ASN A 26 0.23 -0.35 -15.04
CA ASN A 26 0.42 0.11 -13.67
C ASN A 26 -0.91 0.41 -12.96
N ILE A 27 -1.86 1.06 -13.65
CA ILE A 27 -3.21 1.31 -13.13
C ILE A 27 -3.93 -0.02 -12.81
N LEU A 28 -3.81 -1.02 -13.68
CA LEU A 28 -4.40 -2.34 -13.42
C LEU A 28 -3.78 -3.02 -12.19
N ILE A 29 -2.45 -2.99 -12.05
CA ILE A 29 -1.75 -3.55 -10.88
C ILE A 29 -2.17 -2.83 -9.60
N LEU A 30 -2.22 -1.50 -9.62
CA LEU A 30 -2.68 -0.69 -8.50
C LEU A 30 -4.13 -1.04 -8.12
N THR A 31 -5.00 -1.21 -9.11
CA THR A 31 -6.40 -1.59 -8.87
C THR A 31 -6.50 -2.97 -8.22
N ILE A 32 -5.74 -3.96 -8.71
CA ILE A 32 -5.71 -5.32 -8.13
C ILE A 32 -5.22 -5.27 -6.68
N THR A 33 -4.13 -4.54 -6.44
CA THR A 33 -3.54 -4.38 -5.11
C THR A 33 -4.50 -3.69 -4.15
N TYR A 34 -5.17 -2.63 -4.59
CA TYR A 34 -6.21 -1.97 -3.80
C TYR A 34 -7.32 -2.95 -3.42
N GLN A 35 -7.82 -3.72 -4.39
CA GLN A 35 -8.90 -4.68 -4.17
C GLN A 35 -8.52 -5.85 -3.25
N SER A 36 -7.25 -6.22 -3.17
CA SER A 36 -6.77 -7.22 -2.20
C SER A 36 -6.60 -6.63 -0.80
N LYS A 37 -6.15 -5.37 -0.71
CA LYS A 37 -5.88 -4.69 0.56
C LYS A 37 -7.13 -4.21 1.31
N ILE A 38 -8.23 -3.93 0.61
CA ILE A 38 -9.51 -3.59 1.27
C ILE A 38 -10.28 -4.82 1.79
N LYS A 39 -9.63 -5.99 1.86
CA LYS A 39 -10.23 -7.27 2.27
C LYS A 39 -9.32 -7.97 3.26
N PHE A 40 -9.91 -8.72 4.17
CA PHE A 40 -9.18 -9.61 5.07
C PHE A 40 -10.00 -10.87 5.34
N THR A 41 -9.40 -11.85 6.03
CA THR A 41 -10.05 -13.12 6.35
C THR A 41 -9.67 -13.57 7.75
N ILE A 42 -10.64 -14.03 8.53
CA ILE A 42 -10.46 -14.61 9.87
C ILE A 42 -11.15 -15.97 9.88
N ASP A 43 -10.41 -17.04 10.19
CA ASP A 43 -10.94 -18.41 10.25
C ASP A 43 -11.75 -18.82 8.99
N GLY A 44 -11.31 -18.36 7.82
CA GLY A 44 -11.99 -18.60 6.53
C GLY A 44 -13.24 -17.73 6.28
N GLN A 45 -13.64 -16.87 7.21
CA GLN A 45 -14.65 -15.82 7.01
C GLN A 45 -13.99 -14.60 6.36
N GLY A 46 -14.40 -14.26 5.14
CA GLY A 46 -13.90 -13.09 4.42
C GLY A 46 -14.69 -11.83 4.78
N PHE A 47 -13.98 -10.71 4.88
CA PHE A 47 -14.51 -9.37 5.13
C PHE A 47 -14.00 -8.41 4.06
N LYS A 48 -14.86 -7.50 3.62
CA LYS A 48 -14.54 -6.48 2.62
C LYS A 48 -15.00 -5.12 3.11
N TYR A 49 -14.13 -4.14 3.04
CA TYR A 49 -14.49 -2.75 3.27
C TYR A 49 -15.49 -2.24 2.20
N ILE A 50 -16.50 -1.50 2.64
CA ILE A 50 -17.57 -0.95 1.80
C ILE A 50 -17.47 0.57 1.72
N SER A 51 -17.47 1.25 2.88
CA SER A 51 -17.48 2.71 2.95
C SER A 51 -17.07 3.20 4.34
N HIS A 52 -16.72 4.49 4.43
CA HIS A 52 -16.60 5.21 5.70
C HIS A 52 -17.20 6.61 5.58
N SER A 53 -17.56 7.16 6.74
CA SER A 53 -17.81 8.58 7.01
C SER A 53 -17.06 8.95 8.29
N ASP A 54 -17.18 10.21 8.72
CA ASP A 54 -16.51 10.70 9.93
C ASP A 54 -16.90 9.91 11.19
N GLU A 55 -18.11 9.37 11.24
CA GLU A 55 -18.65 8.67 12.41
C GLU A 55 -18.69 7.15 12.25
N ASN A 56 -18.66 6.63 11.03
CA ASN A 56 -18.92 5.21 10.79
C ASN A 56 -17.99 4.61 9.73
N ILE A 57 -17.56 3.37 9.96
CA ILE A 57 -16.87 2.55 8.95
C ILE A 57 -17.65 1.26 8.77
N ILE A 58 -17.86 0.86 7.52
CA ILE A 58 -18.69 -0.29 7.16
C ILE A 58 -17.83 -1.31 6.42
N PHE A 59 -17.84 -2.53 6.95
CA PHE A 59 -17.38 -3.73 6.25
C PHE A 59 -18.54 -4.70 6.07
N GLN A 60 -18.40 -5.60 5.11
CA GLN A 60 -19.36 -6.66 4.86
C GLN A 60 -18.64 -8.01 4.83
N ASP A 61 -19.24 -9.01 5.46
CA ASP A 61 -18.75 -10.37 5.38
C ASP A 61 -19.24 -11.10 4.12
N LYS A 62 -18.70 -12.30 3.86
CA LYS A 62 -19.08 -13.11 2.68
C LYS A 62 -20.56 -13.56 2.63
N GLU A 63 -21.29 -13.49 3.74
CA GLU A 63 -22.72 -13.82 3.82
C GLU A 63 -23.60 -12.57 3.64
N GLY A 64 -22.99 -11.38 3.53
CA GLY A 64 -23.69 -10.11 3.42
C GLY A 64 -23.96 -9.42 4.76
N ASN A 65 -23.51 -9.98 5.89
CA ASN A 65 -23.69 -9.36 7.19
C ASN A 65 -22.76 -8.14 7.33
N GLU A 66 -23.31 -7.07 7.91
CA GLU A 66 -22.57 -5.84 8.15
C GLU A 66 -21.69 -5.94 9.41
N VAL A 67 -20.49 -5.39 9.32
CA VAL A 67 -19.65 -5.01 10.46
C VAL A 67 -19.64 -3.49 10.48
N LEU A 68 -20.30 -2.92 11.49
CA LEU A 68 -20.38 -1.47 11.69
C LEU A 68 -19.39 -1.05 12.76
N VAL A 69 -18.49 -0.14 12.42
CA VAL A 69 -17.61 0.55 13.36
C VAL A 69 -18.18 1.93 13.59
N THR A 70 -18.46 2.32 14.84
CA THR A 70 -18.92 3.65 15.22
C THR A 70 -17.84 4.35 16.02
N ILE A 71 -17.40 5.51 15.54
CA ILE A 71 -16.30 6.30 16.07
C ILE A 71 -16.82 7.29 17.10
N ASP A 72 -16.16 7.37 18.26
CA ASP A 72 -16.44 8.42 19.24
C ASP A 72 -15.60 9.67 18.95
N LEU A 73 -16.23 10.64 18.29
CA LEU A 73 -15.62 11.91 17.91
C LEU A 73 -15.17 12.76 19.11
N SER A 74 -15.73 12.53 20.32
CA SER A 74 -15.35 13.28 21.52
C SER A 74 -13.92 12.98 22.00
N HIS A 75 -13.32 11.90 21.50
CA HIS A 75 -11.95 11.47 21.80
C HIS A 75 -11.10 11.33 20.52
N SER A 76 -11.40 12.09 19.47
CA SER A 76 -10.70 12.09 18.17
C SER A 76 -9.27 12.70 18.18
N GLY A 77 -8.62 12.75 19.34
CA GLY A 77 -7.23 13.20 19.43
C GLY A 77 -6.29 12.34 18.59
N TYR A 78 -5.16 12.92 18.15
CA TYR A 78 -4.11 12.22 17.40
C TYR A 78 -3.76 10.91 18.11
N THR A 79 -4.16 9.80 17.51
CA THR A 79 -3.76 8.46 17.92
C THR A 79 -2.89 7.88 16.83
N PHE A 80 -1.66 7.54 17.17
CA PHE A 80 -0.77 6.86 16.25
C PHE A 80 -1.36 5.47 16.01
N SER A 81 -1.62 5.12 14.73
CA SER A 81 -2.06 3.79 14.28
C SER A 81 -3.36 3.26 14.91
N SER A 82 -4.40 4.10 15.02
CA SER A 82 -5.76 3.62 15.31
C SER A 82 -6.80 4.51 14.64
N ILE A 83 -7.97 3.92 14.36
CA ILE A 83 -9.12 4.61 13.75
C ILE A 83 -9.48 5.89 14.53
N ALA A 84 -9.50 5.79 15.86
CA ALA A 84 -9.77 6.89 16.77
C ALA A 84 -9.38 6.51 18.21
N GLY A 85 -9.38 7.50 19.12
CA GLY A 85 -9.18 7.29 20.55
C GLY A 85 -10.17 6.29 21.18
N LYS A 86 -11.40 6.25 20.65
CA LYS A 86 -12.45 5.30 21.06
C LYS A 86 -13.35 4.97 19.88
N TYR A 87 -13.75 3.71 19.79
CA TYR A 87 -14.77 3.27 18.85
C TYR A 87 -15.42 1.96 19.30
N GLU A 88 -16.57 1.65 18.73
CA GLU A 88 -17.32 0.42 18.96
C GLU A 88 -17.51 -0.33 17.64
N ILE A 89 -17.37 -1.64 17.66
CA ILE A 89 -17.64 -2.52 16.53
C ILE A 89 -18.86 -3.38 16.86
N LYS A 90 -19.85 -3.36 15.97
CA LYS A 90 -21.01 -4.26 15.99
C LYS A 90 -20.91 -5.24 14.84
N TYR A 91 -20.98 -6.53 15.17
CA TYR A 91 -21.02 -7.60 14.18
C TYR A 91 -21.86 -8.76 14.71
N LYS A 92 -22.95 -9.09 14.00
CA LYS A 92 -23.93 -10.09 14.45
C LYS A 92 -24.44 -9.75 15.87
N ASP A 93 -24.31 -10.67 16.82
CA ASP A 93 -24.68 -10.53 18.22
C ASP A 93 -23.56 -9.96 19.10
N LYS A 94 -22.45 -9.51 18.51
CA LYS A 94 -21.27 -9.04 19.24
C LYS A 94 -21.15 -7.52 19.25
N THR A 95 -20.65 -7.01 20.37
CA THR A 95 -20.27 -5.61 20.56
C THR A 95 -18.87 -5.56 21.15
N ILE A 96 -17.92 -5.05 20.38
CA ILE A 96 -16.51 -4.97 20.77
C ILE A 96 -16.16 -3.49 20.93
N LYS A 97 -15.49 -3.13 22.02
CA LYS A 97 -15.12 -1.72 22.28
C LYS A 97 -13.61 -1.57 22.27
N TYR A 98 -13.14 -0.53 21.61
CA TYR A 98 -11.75 -0.11 21.62
C TYR A 98 -11.58 1.20 22.38
N ASP A 99 -10.54 1.27 23.21
CA ASP A 99 -10.19 2.49 23.95
C ASP A 99 -8.66 2.66 24.02
N SER A 100 -8.16 3.71 23.37
CA SER A 100 -6.79 4.19 23.40
C SER A 100 -6.69 5.63 23.96
N SER A 101 -7.75 6.15 24.58
CA SER A 101 -7.80 7.55 25.04
C SER A 101 -6.71 7.92 26.08
N ASP A 102 -6.20 6.94 26.82
CA ASP A 102 -5.11 7.09 27.80
C ASP A 102 -3.93 6.15 27.48
N TRP A 103 -3.59 6.06 26.19
CA TRP A 103 -2.58 5.11 25.70
C TRP A 103 -1.21 5.29 26.37
N ASN A 104 -0.82 6.54 26.68
CA ASN A 104 0.45 6.86 27.34
C ASN A 104 0.60 6.23 28.73
N ASN A 105 -0.49 6.17 29.51
CA ASN A 105 -0.43 5.69 30.89
C ASN A 105 -0.99 4.27 31.05
N LYS A 106 -2.07 3.95 30.34
CA LYS A 106 -2.81 2.69 30.51
C LYS A 106 -2.59 1.72 29.34
N GLY A 107 -2.24 2.23 28.16
CA GLY A 107 -2.18 1.47 26.90
C GLY A 107 -3.54 1.39 26.21
N CYS A 108 -3.60 0.62 25.12
CA CYS A 108 -4.82 0.42 24.34
C CYS A 108 -5.54 -0.86 24.79
N PHE A 109 -6.87 -0.82 24.86
CA PHE A 109 -7.69 -1.94 25.31
C PHE A 109 -8.79 -2.29 24.32
N ILE A 110 -8.94 -3.59 24.07
CA ILE A 110 -10.09 -4.17 23.39
C ILE A 110 -10.95 -4.88 24.44
N THR A 111 -12.19 -4.45 24.58
CA THR A 111 -13.19 -5.09 25.46
C THR A 111 -14.16 -5.89 24.61
N LEU A 112 -14.27 -7.19 24.87
CA LEU A 112 -15.16 -8.11 24.15
C LEU A 112 -16.60 -8.03 24.68
N SER A 113 -17.54 -8.63 23.95
CA SER A 113 -18.96 -8.71 24.34
C SER A 113 -19.18 -9.37 25.71
N ASP A 114 -18.30 -10.29 26.10
CA ASP A 114 -18.35 -10.97 27.40
C ASP A 114 -17.64 -10.20 28.53
N GLY A 115 -17.16 -8.99 28.25
CA GLY A 115 -16.48 -8.12 29.20
C GLY A 115 -14.99 -8.41 29.39
N ARG A 116 -14.44 -9.46 28.76
CA ARG A 116 -12.98 -9.70 28.79
C ARG A 116 -12.24 -8.54 28.13
N LYS A 117 -11.12 -8.15 28.73
CA LYS A 117 -10.27 -7.07 28.24
C LYS A 117 -8.93 -7.60 27.75
N TYR A 118 -8.53 -7.16 26.57
CA TYR A 118 -7.24 -7.46 25.95
C TYR A 118 -6.44 -6.17 25.87
N LYS A 119 -5.25 -6.17 26.46
CA LYS A 119 -4.31 -5.06 26.33
C LYS A 119 -3.50 -5.25 25.06
N GLN A 120 -3.53 -4.27 24.16
CA GLN A 120 -2.75 -4.26 22.94
C GLN A 120 -1.46 -3.47 23.15
N ASN A 121 -0.33 -4.01 22.70
CA ASN A 121 0.93 -3.29 22.71
C ASN A 121 0.97 -2.31 21.54
N PHE A 122 1.29 -1.05 21.83
CA PHE A 122 1.30 0.09 20.90
C PHE A 122 2.27 -0.09 19.71
N ILE A 123 3.27 -0.95 19.84
CA ILE A 123 4.35 -1.10 18.87
C ILE A 123 4.30 -2.51 18.28
N ARG A 124 3.75 -2.66 17.07
CA ARG A 124 3.97 -3.86 16.24
C ARG A 124 5.35 -3.79 15.57
N ILE A 125 6.45 -3.67 16.33
CA ILE A 125 7.75 -4.01 15.76
C ILE A 125 7.84 -5.54 15.82
N ASN A 126 7.59 -6.19 14.69
CA ASN A 126 7.98 -7.58 14.47
C ASN A 126 9.52 -7.64 14.33
N VAL A 127 10.25 -7.44 15.44
CA VAL A 127 11.63 -7.95 15.55
C VAL A 127 11.48 -9.44 15.84
N GLY A 128 12.24 -10.26 15.11
CA GLY A 128 12.14 -11.72 15.13
C GLY A 128 11.90 -12.34 16.52
N GLU A 129 11.02 -13.34 16.51
CA GLU A 129 10.70 -14.26 17.61
C GLU A 129 10.37 -13.60 18.96
N VAL A 130 9.14 -13.08 19.07
CA VAL A 130 8.47 -13.05 20.38
C VAL A 130 7.97 -14.47 20.67
N SER A 131 8.79 -15.22 21.38
CA SER A 131 8.36 -16.40 22.13
C SER A 131 7.37 -15.99 23.23
N GLN A 132 6.09 -15.87 22.87
CA GLN A 132 4.97 -16.04 23.80
C GLN A 132 4.04 -17.07 23.18
N ALA A 133 4.28 -18.33 23.57
CA ALA A 133 3.48 -19.51 23.29
C ALA A 133 2.00 -19.21 22.96
N ASP A 134 1.58 -19.56 21.74
CA ASP A 134 0.25 -20.03 21.33
C ASP A 134 -0.95 -19.53 22.14
N LYS A 135 -1.06 -18.23 22.42
CA LYS A 135 -2.34 -17.65 22.84
C LYS A 135 -3.18 -17.48 21.59
N PHE A 136 -4.11 -18.42 21.38
CA PHE A 136 -5.21 -18.28 20.45
C PHE A 136 -5.81 -16.88 20.58
N ILE A 137 -5.54 -16.01 19.61
CA ILE A 137 -6.07 -14.65 19.60
C ILE A 137 -7.56 -14.78 19.27
N PRO A 138 -8.47 -14.31 20.13
CA PRO A 138 -9.90 -14.44 19.85
C PRO A 138 -10.26 -13.75 18.53
N PHE A 139 -11.24 -14.32 17.82
CA PHE A 139 -11.81 -13.76 16.61
C PHE A 139 -12.06 -12.25 16.73
N ASP A 140 -12.64 -11.81 17.84
CA ASP A 140 -13.00 -10.41 18.09
C ASP A 140 -11.77 -9.47 18.10
N VAL A 141 -10.65 -9.94 18.67
CA VAL A 141 -9.38 -9.19 18.68
C VAL A 141 -8.76 -9.15 17.29
N GLN A 142 -8.81 -10.28 16.57
CA GLN A 142 -8.38 -10.32 15.17
C GLN A 142 -9.22 -9.38 14.30
N LEU A 143 -10.52 -9.29 14.54
CA LEU A 143 -11.44 -8.41 13.82
C LEU A 143 -11.03 -6.95 13.99
N VAL A 144 -10.77 -6.51 15.23
CA VAL A 144 -10.26 -5.14 15.49
C VAL A 144 -8.96 -4.89 14.72
N ASN A 145 -7.98 -5.78 14.87
CA ASN A 145 -6.65 -5.63 14.28
C ASN A 145 -6.66 -5.52 12.75
N ASN A 146 -7.50 -6.30 12.08
CA ASN A 146 -7.60 -6.29 10.62
C ASN A 146 -8.39 -5.07 10.12
N ILE A 147 -9.41 -4.62 10.86
CA ILE A 147 -10.16 -3.41 10.53
C ILE A 147 -9.24 -2.18 10.61
N GLU A 148 -8.43 -2.06 11.66
CA GLU A 148 -7.43 -0.99 11.78
C GLU A 148 -6.45 -1.01 10.60
N GLU A 149 -5.91 -2.17 10.23
CA GLU A 149 -4.98 -2.30 9.11
C GLU A 149 -5.60 -1.88 7.76
N VAL A 150 -6.83 -2.28 7.49
CA VAL A 150 -7.53 -1.85 6.27
C VAL A 150 -7.85 -0.35 6.30
N TYR A 151 -8.23 0.18 7.46
CA TYR A 151 -8.55 1.59 7.61
C TYR A 151 -7.30 2.47 7.37
N ASP A 152 -6.16 2.14 7.99
CA ASP A 152 -4.90 2.85 7.82
C ASP A 152 -4.47 2.89 6.34
N PHE A 153 -4.67 1.78 5.61
CA PHE A 153 -4.41 1.72 4.18
C PHE A 153 -5.30 2.67 3.36
N ILE A 154 -6.60 2.76 3.70
CA ILE A 154 -7.57 3.58 2.98
C ILE A 154 -7.37 5.06 3.28
N ASP A 155 -7.19 5.42 4.55
CA ASP A 155 -7.06 6.82 4.99
C ASP A 155 -5.71 7.44 4.57
N GLY A 156 -4.64 6.64 4.55
CA GLY A 156 -3.29 7.12 4.24
C GLY A 156 -3.06 7.60 2.81
N ASN A 157 -4.05 7.52 1.90
CA ASN A 157 -3.95 7.91 0.49
C ASN A 157 -2.76 7.25 -0.27
N PHE A 158 -2.23 6.14 0.25
CA PHE A 158 -0.98 5.52 -0.20
C PHE A 158 -0.98 5.21 -1.69
N MET A 159 -2.11 4.75 -2.23
CA MET A 159 -2.22 4.38 -3.65
C MET A 159 -2.09 5.57 -4.60
N ILE A 160 -2.60 6.74 -4.22
CA ILE A 160 -2.49 7.97 -5.02
C ILE A 160 -1.02 8.40 -5.06
N VAL A 161 -0.35 8.38 -3.91
CA VAL A 161 1.07 8.72 -3.80
C VAL A 161 1.91 7.78 -4.68
N ILE A 162 1.71 6.46 -4.56
CA ILE A 162 2.42 5.46 -5.36
C ILE A 162 2.20 5.70 -6.86
N PHE A 163 0.97 6.01 -7.29
CA PHE A 163 0.66 6.31 -8.68
C PHE A 163 1.36 7.56 -9.22
N ILE A 164 1.37 8.64 -8.44
CA ILE A 164 2.04 9.89 -8.84
C ILE A 164 3.54 9.68 -9.00
N PHE A 165 4.17 8.88 -8.12
CA PHE A 165 5.60 8.58 -8.21
C PHE A 165 5.94 7.53 -9.28
N SER A 166 5.02 6.61 -9.62
CA SER A 166 5.29 5.58 -10.62
C SER A 166 5.39 6.16 -12.04
N ILE A 167 4.61 7.20 -12.37
CA ILE A 167 4.59 7.79 -13.72
C ILE A 167 5.97 8.37 -14.12
N PRO A 168 6.61 9.28 -13.35
CA PRO A 168 7.95 9.77 -13.69
C PRO A 168 8.99 8.65 -13.78
N LEU A 169 8.91 7.64 -12.90
CA LEU A 169 9.82 6.49 -12.93
C LEU A 169 9.66 5.66 -14.21
N ILE A 170 8.43 5.44 -14.68
CA ILE A 170 8.17 4.74 -15.94
C ILE A 170 8.80 5.50 -17.11
N PHE A 171 8.62 6.82 -17.19
CA PHE A 171 9.24 7.63 -18.23
C PHE A 171 10.77 7.61 -18.13
N PHE A 172 11.32 7.77 -16.92
CA PHE A 172 12.76 7.74 -16.71
C PHE A 172 13.37 6.38 -17.08
N GLY A 173 12.76 5.28 -16.65
CA GLY A 173 13.20 3.94 -17.01
C GLY A 173 13.12 3.67 -18.51
N LEU A 174 12.04 4.11 -19.17
CA LEU A 174 11.93 4.01 -20.64
C LEU A 174 12.97 4.86 -21.36
N ALA A 175 13.32 6.03 -20.82
CA ALA A 175 14.37 6.87 -21.39
C ALA A 175 15.73 6.17 -21.29
N GLY A 176 16.01 5.47 -20.18
CA GLY A 176 17.20 4.61 -20.02
C GLY A 176 17.27 3.48 -21.05
N ILE A 177 16.13 2.87 -21.40
CA ILE A 177 16.07 1.78 -22.38
C ILE A 177 16.19 2.29 -23.82
N MET A 178 15.45 3.36 -24.15
CA MET A 178 15.29 3.80 -25.53
C MET A 178 16.28 4.87 -25.93
N TYR A 179 16.78 5.68 -25.00
CA TYR A 179 17.74 6.76 -25.24
C TYR A 179 18.96 6.67 -24.30
N PRO A 180 19.62 5.50 -24.22
CA PRO A 180 20.70 5.27 -23.26
C PRO A 180 21.89 6.22 -23.45
N GLU A 181 22.18 6.64 -24.68
CA GLU A 181 23.24 7.62 -24.99
C GLU A 181 22.89 9.00 -24.43
N ARG A 182 21.63 9.43 -24.56
CA ARG A 182 21.20 10.74 -24.03
C ARG A 182 21.17 10.76 -22.51
N ILE A 183 20.84 9.64 -21.89
CA ILE A 183 20.91 9.49 -20.43
C ILE A 183 22.35 9.53 -19.97
N TRP A 184 23.28 8.90 -20.70
CA TRP A 184 24.70 9.03 -20.44
C TRP A 184 25.18 10.48 -20.51
N ASP A 185 24.84 11.20 -21.59
CA ASP A 185 25.20 12.61 -21.76
C ASP A 185 24.67 13.47 -20.60
N PHE A 186 23.45 13.18 -20.13
CA PHE A 186 22.86 13.85 -18.98
C PHE A 186 23.59 13.52 -17.67
N GLN A 187 23.96 12.26 -17.46
CA GLN A 187 24.71 11.81 -16.27
C GLN A 187 26.12 12.42 -16.21
N HIS A 188 26.75 12.63 -17.36
CA HIS A 188 28.14 13.11 -17.49
C HIS A 188 28.21 14.60 -17.88
N ILE A 189 27.10 15.35 -17.73
CA ILE A 189 27.04 16.78 -18.13
C ILE A 189 28.02 17.67 -17.36
N LEU A 190 28.46 17.23 -16.17
CA LEU A 190 29.43 17.91 -15.33
C LEU A 190 30.85 17.33 -15.44
N ASP A 191 31.04 16.31 -16.28
CA ASP A 191 32.34 15.69 -16.47
C ASP A 191 33.17 16.46 -17.52
N VAL A 192 34.49 16.42 -17.36
CA VAL A 192 35.42 17.14 -18.24
C VAL A 192 35.40 16.49 -19.64
N SER A 193 35.33 17.31 -20.69
CA SER A 193 34.97 16.89 -22.05
C SER A 193 35.89 15.82 -22.67
N GLY A 194 35.30 14.81 -23.32
CA GLY A 194 35.99 13.92 -24.25
C GLY A 194 35.57 12.44 -24.27
N GLY A 195 34.65 12.01 -23.40
CA GLY A 195 34.24 10.60 -23.30
C GLY A 195 32.94 10.28 -24.06
N GLU A 196 33.01 9.38 -25.04
CA GLU A 196 31.83 8.72 -25.60
C GLU A 196 31.39 7.55 -24.69
N PRO A 197 30.09 7.24 -24.60
CA PRO A 197 29.62 6.09 -23.83
C PRO A 197 30.19 4.79 -24.39
N THR A 198 30.77 3.96 -23.52
CA THR A 198 31.16 2.60 -23.90
C THR A 198 29.91 1.73 -24.11
N ASN A 199 30.01 0.68 -24.92
CA ASN A 199 28.93 -0.30 -25.10
C ASN A 199 28.46 -0.90 -23.76
N PHE A 200 29.37 -1.07 -22.79
CA PHE A 200 29.04 -1.54 -21.45
C PHE A 200 28.17 -0.53 -20.68
N ALA A 201 28.50 0.77 -20.76
CA ALA A 201 27.71 1.83 -20.13
C ALA A 201 26.30 1.93 -20.74
N ILE A 202 26.19 1.83 -22.07
CA ILE A 202 24.90 1.78 -22.76
C ILE A 202 24.06 0.60 -22.28
N MET A 203 24.66 -0.59 -22.20
CA MET A 203 23.99 -1.78 -21.68
C MET A 203 23.52 -1.59 -20.23
N LEU A 204 24.33 -0.97 -19.36
CA LEU A 204 23.94 -0.68 -17.98
C LEU A 204 22.76 0.28 -17.88
N ASN A 205 22.70 1.32 -18.71
CA ASN A 205 21.55 2.23 -18.75
C ASN A 205 20.26 1.51 -19.17
N VAL A 206 20.35 0.58 -20.12
CA VAL A 206 19.20 -0.24 -20.52
C VAL A 206 18.74 -1.16 -19.38
N ILE A 207 19.66 -1.88 -18.73
CA ILE A 207 19.34 -2.78 -17.61
C ILE A 207 18.75 -1.97 -16.44
N GLY A 208 19.37 -0.84 -16.09
CA GLY A 208 18.89 0.07 -15.06
C GLY A 208 17.48 0.58 -15.37
N GLY A 209 17.22 0.95 -16.62
CA GLY A 209 15.88 1.36 -17.07
C GLY A 209 14.83 0.26 -16.90
N ILE A 210 15.16 -1.00 -17.21
CA ILE A 210 14.28 -2.16 -16.98
C ILE A 210 14.01 -2.33 -15.48
N LEU A 211 15.04 -2.26 -14.64
CA LEU A 211 14.90 -2.37 -13.19
C LEU A 211 14.04 -1.26 -12.59
N VAL A 212 14.21 -0.01 -13.06
CA VAL A 212 13.39 1.13 -12.61
C VAL A 212 11.91 0.92 -12.97
N ILE A 213 11.61 0.47 -14.20
CA ILE A 213 10.22 0.14 -14.58
C ILE A 213 9.71 -1.01 -13.72
N GLY A 214 10.51 -2.07 -13.53
CA GLY A 214 10.16 -3.20 -12.66
C GLY A 214 9.83 -2.75 -11.25
N PHE A 215 10.65 -1.88 -10.66
CA PHE A 215 10.38 -1.29 -9.35
C PHE A 215 9.09 -0.48 -9.34
N ALA A 216 8.86 0.39 -10.34
CA ALA A 216 7.63 1.19 -10.44
C ALA A 216 6.36 0.32 -10.52
N LEU A 217 6.44 -0.86 -11.15
CA LEU A 217 5.34 -1.81 -11.25
C LEU A 217 5.17 -2.69 -9.99
N LEU A 218 6.27 -3.03 -9.31
CA LEU A 218 6.25 -3.92 -8.13
C LEU A 218 6.06 -3.16 -6.81
N ASN A 219 6.32 -1.86 -6.79
CA ASN A 219 6.21 -1.02 -5.60
C ASN A 219 4.88 -1.17 -4.83
N PRO A 220 3.71 -1.27 -5.50
CA PRO A 220 2.43 -1.49 -4.80
C PRO A 220 2.40 -2.73 -3.92
N PHE A 221 3.20 -3.76 -4.21
CA PHE A 221 3.27 -4.99 -3.41
C PHE A 221 4.27 -4.92 -2.24
N ILE A 222 5.20 -3.95 -2.26
CA ILE A 222 6.31 -3.84 -1.31
C ILE A 222 5.88 -3.02 -0.08
N TYR A 223 5.11 -1.95 -0.28
CA TYR A 223 4.51 -1.20 0.82
C TYR A 223 3.31 -1.98 1.36
N ASN A 224 3.58 -2.88 2.31
CA ASN A 224 2.61 -3.59 3.14
C ASN A 224 2.58 -3.01 4.54
#